data_AF-A0A8T5W536-F1
#
_entry.id   AF-A0A8T5W536-F1
#
_cell.length_a   1.000
_cell.length_b   1.000
_cell.length_c   1.000
_cell.angle_alpha   90.00
_cell.angle_beta   90.00
_cell.angle_gamma   90.00
#
_symmetry.space_group_name_H-M   'P 1'
#
loop_
_entity.id
_entity.type
_entity.pdbx_description
1 polymer ?
#
loop_
_entity_poly.entity_id
_entity_poly.type
_entity_poly.pdbx_seq_one_letter_code
_entity_poly.pdbx_strand_id
1 'polypeptide(L)'
;MGNLNETEKWEENIYQLETSDPVLGGADGISNRAPRQLANRTKWLKKKTEEAAQSLAEHVRSRNHPDATLTAKGFTQLSSATNSTSETLAATPKAVKAAYDLAAGKAPVSHTHPWSQITGVPAASLTAKGTVQLSSAINSTSEILAATPKAVKAAYDLANGKQPADATLTALAGLATAADRLPYFTGADRAALATLTAIGRAIIAKGSIKDVLNYLGLGEGSALPVGVPVPWPTATPPAGWLQCDGRAFTKEQYPVLARVYPTLRLPDLRGEFIRGWDDGRKVDTGRKLLSAQGATLLRTAMLDYYNQDTTGTSGIVGMGFNNEDSITDLREGSFKMPDGTTFSDPVMAMSDNGMQATILTSIRSGYAKGITVRPRSIALNYIVRAV
;
A
#
# COMPACT_ATOMS: atom_id res chain seq x y z
N MET A 1 -67.75 117.20 -70.41
CA MET A 1 -68.82 117.05 -71.43
C MET A 1 -69.70 115.90 -71.01
N GLY A 2 -70.90 116.16 -70.48
CA GLY A 2 -71.67 115.14 -69.74
C GLY A 2 -72.44 114.11 -70.58
N ASN A 3 -72.67 114.36 -71.88
CA ASN A 3 -73.58 113.57 -72.72
C ASN A 3 -72.93 112.92 -73.96
N LEU A 4 -71.60 112.84 -74.01
CA LEU A 4 -70.90 112.12 -75.10
C LEU A 4 -70.72 110.65 -74.71
N ASN A 5 -71.04 109.73 -75.64
CA ASN A 5 -70.84 108.30 -75.41
C ASN A 5 -69.34 107.97 -75.41
N GLU A 6 -68.80 107.79 -74.21
CA GLU A 6 -67.42 107.34 -74.00
C GLU A 6 -67.32 105.83 -74.19
N THR A 7 -66.49 105.40 -75.14
CA THR A 7 -66.20 104.00 -75.42
C THR A 7 -64.89 103.58 -74.77
N GLU A 8 -64.83 102.38 -74.21
CA GLU A 8 -63.65 101.82 -73.55
C GLU A 8 -62.60 101.36 -74.56
N LYS A 9 -62.04 102.32 -75.29
CA LYS A 9 -61.06 102.08 -76.34
C LYS A 9 -59.79 102.84 -76.03
N TRP A 10 -58.66 102.17 -76.21
CA TRP A 10 -57.38 102.86 -76.24
C TRP A 10 -57.26 103.66 -77.54
N GLU A 11 -57.21 104.98 -77.41
CA GLU A 11 -56.91 105.88 -78.51
C GLU A 11 -55.40 106.08 -78.54
N GLU A 12 -54.75 105.56 -79.59
CA GLU A 12 -53.29 105.58 -79.73
C GLU A 12 -52.75 107.03 -79.72
N ASN A 13 -53.41 107.93 -80.45
CA ASN A 13 -53.12 109.36 -80.52
C ASN A 13 -54.38 110.20 -80.26
N ILE A 14 -54.21 111.37 -79.65
CA ILE A 14 -55.26 112.37 -79.46
C ILE A 14 -55.15 113.37 -80.61
N TYR A 15 -56.24 113.57 -81.34
CA TYR A 15 -56.31 114.50 -82.45
C TYR A 15 -55.95 115.93 -82.01
N GLN A 16 -55.11 116.62 -82.77
CA GLN A 16 -54.84 118.04 -82.58
C GLN A 16 -55.79 118.85 -83.46
N LEU A 17 -56.43 119.89 -82.89
CA LEU A 17 -57.28 120.78 -83.67
C LEU A 17 -56.40 121.65 -84.58
N GLU A 18 -56.68 121.64 -85.88
CA GLU A 18 -55.95 122.41 -86.88
C GLU A 18 -56.68 123.72 -87.20
N THR A 19 -55.94 124.75 -87.63
CA THR A 19 -56.53 126.07 -87.94
C THR A 19 -57.50 126.06 -89.14
N SER A 20 -57.45 125.01 -89.97
CA SER A 20 -58.36 124.80 -91.09
C SER A 20 -59.63 124.03 -90.75
N ASP A 21 -59.76 123.54 -89.52
CA ASP A 21 -60.90 122.69 -89.14
C ASP A 21 -62.19 123.51 -89.01
N PRO A 22 -63.30 123.08 -89.66
CA PRO A 22 -64.58 123.76 -89.51
C PRO A 22 -65.12 123.60 -88.09
N VAL A 23 -65.70 124.69 -87.54
CA VAL A 23 -66.32 124.71 -86.20
C VAL A 23 -67.66 123.98 -86.25
N LEU A 24 -67.58 122.65 -86.29
CA LEU A 24 -68.72 121.75 -86.31
C LEU A 24 -68.97 121.24 -84.89
N GLY A 25 -70.08 121.69 -84.30
CA GLY A 25 -70.65 121.11 -83.10
C GLY A 25 -71.31 119.76 -83.37
N GLY A 26 -71.71 119.06 -82.30
CA GLY A 26 -72.31 117.72 -82.38
C GLY A 26 -71.36 116.61 -81.92
N ALA A 27 -71.91 115.40 -81.71
CA ALA A 27 -71.19 114.29 -81.09
C ALA A 27 -69.98 113.79 -81.89
N ASP A 28 -70.02 113.96 -83.21
CA ASP A 28 -68.96 113.60 -84.17
C ASP A 28 -68.25 114.80 -84.80
N GLY A 29 -68.54 116.01 -84.32
CA GLY A 29 -67.91 117.24 -84.78
C GLY A 29 -66.40 117.26 -84.47
N ILE A 30 -65.61 117.87 -85.37
CA ILE A 30 -64.14 117.89 -85.27
C ILE A 30 -63.68 118.52 -83.96
N SER A 31 -64.35 119.58 -83.50
CA SER A 31 -64.07 120.28 -82.24
C SER A 31 -64.19 119.37 -81.00
N ASN A 32 -64.99 118.30 -81.06
CA ASN A 32 -65.21 117.36 -79.95
C ASN A 32 -64.39 116.07 -80.09
N ARG A 33 -63.59 115.91 -81.15
CA ARG A 33 -62.80 114.70 -81.41
C ARG A 33 -61.68 114.50 -80.38
N ALA A 34 -60.85 115.51 -80.16
CA ALA A 34 -59.72 115.44 -79.22
C ALA A 34 -60.18 115.16 -77.78
N PRO A 35 -61.17 115.91 -77.23
CA PRO A 35 -61.65 115.64 -75.89
C PRO A 35 -62.33 114.27 -75.74
N ARG A 36 -63.05 113.80 -76.78
CA ARG A 36 -63.65 112.46 -76.80
C ARG A 36 -62.60 111.36 -76.76
N GLN A 37 -61.52 111.50 -77.53
CA GLN A 37 -60.43 110.52 -77.51
C GLN A 37 -59.70 110.48 -76.16
N LEU A 38 -59.46 111.65 -75.56
CA LEU A 38 -58.91 111.73 -74.20
C LEU A 38 -59.84 111.08 -73.18
N ALA A 39 -61.16 111.31 -73.27
CA ALA A 39 -62.14 110.70 -72.38
C ALA A 39 -62.17 109.16 -72.54
N ASN A 40 -62.19 108.63 -73.76
CA ASN A 40 -62.11 107.19 -74.05
C ASN A 40 -60.87 106.54 -73.45
N ARG A 41 -59.69 107.15 -73.66
CA ARG A 41 -58.41 106.67 -73.14
C ARG A 41 -58.36 106.71 -71.61
N THR A 42 -58.86 107.78 -71.01
CA THR A 42 -58.96 107.92 -69.55
C THR A 42 -59.89 106.87 -68.95
N LYS A 43 -61.03 106.60 -69.59
CA LYS A 43 -61.97 105.54 -69.18
C LYS A 43 -61.33 104.15 -69.29
N TRP A 44 -60.58 103.87 -70.36
CA TRP A 44 -59.83 102.61 -70.51
C TRP A 44 -58.76 102.41 -69.42
N LEU A 45 -57.97 103.45 -69.14
CA LEU A 45 -56.94 103.42 -68.09
C LEU A 45 -57.54 103.24 -66.70
N LYS A 46 -58.63 103.95 -66.40
CA LYS A 46 -59.37 103.81 -65.15
C LYS A 46 -59.86 102.37 -64.98
N LYS A 47 -60.50 101.80 -65.99
CA LYS A 47 -60.95 100.40 -65.96
C LYS A 47 -59.80 99.42 -65.75
N LYS A 48 -58.67 99.58 -66.45
CA LYS A 48 -57.49 98.71 -66.25
C LYS A 48 -56.90 98.82 -64.85
N THR A 49 -56.92 100.01 -64.26
CA THR A 49 -56.47 100.24 -62.89
C THR A 49 -57.43 99.60 -61.88
N GLU A 50 -58.73 99.72 -62.12
CA GLU A 50 -59.78 99.09 -61.29
C GLU A 50 -59.72 97.55 -61.39
N GLU A 51 -59.53 96.99 -62.58
CA GLU A 51 -59.32 95.55 -62.81
C GLU A 51 -58.07 95.04 -62.07
N ALA A 52 -56.95 95.79 -62.13
CA ALA A 52 -55.72 95.43 -61.41
C ALA A 52 -55.90 95.51 -59.89
N ALA A 53 -56.57 96.54 -59.38
CA ALA A 53 -56.87 96.69 -57.96
C ALA A 53 -57.80 95.58 -57.45
N GLN A 54 -58.80 95.20 -58.26
CA GLN A 54 -59.71 94.10 -57.96
C GLN A 54 -58.98 92.75 -57.94
N SER A 55 -58.13 92.48 -58.94
CA SER A 55 -57.31 91.26 -58.98
C SER A 55 -56.35 91.15 -57.79
N LEU A 56 -55.74 92.26 -57.36
CA LEU A 56 -54.87 92.29 -56.18
C LEU A 56 -55.67 92.08 -54.88
N ALA A 57 -56.84 92.72 -54.75
CA ALA A 57 -57.71 92.54 -53.59
C ALA A 57 -58.25 91.10 -53.49
N GLU A 58 -58.56 90.48 -54.63
CA GLU A 58 -58.91 89.06 -54.73
C GLU A 58 -57.72 88.18 -54.35
N HIS A 59 -56.50 88.46 -54.84
CA HIS A 59 -55.30 87.71 -54.48
C HIS A 59 -55.01 87.76 -52.97
N VAL A 60 -55.06 88.94 -52.34
CA VAL A 60 -54.80 89.13 -50.89
C VAL A 60 -55.85 88.41 -50.02
N ARG A 61 -57.12 88.36 -50.48
CA ARG A 61 -58.16 87.58 -49.79
C ARG A 61 -58.04 86.09 -50.06
N SER A 62 -57.50 85.71 -51.21
CA SER A 62 -57.28 84.31 -51.55
C SER A 62 -56.10 83.72 -50.78
N ARG A 63 -56.17 82.43 -50.48
CA ARG A 63 -55.01 81.63 -50.04
C ARG A 63 -54.50 80.76 -51.19
N ASN A 64 -54.63 81.24 -52.43
CA ASN A 64 -54.31 80.49 -53.63
C ASN A 64 -52.80 80.52 -53.92
N HIS A 65 -52.04 79.93 -53.00
CA HIS A 65 -50.61 79.67 -53.14
C HIS A 65 -50.41 78.16 -53.36
N PRO A 66 -49.40 77.74 -54.15
CA PRO A 66 -49.10 76.32 -54.30
C PRO A 66 -48.69 75.68 -52.96
N ASP A 67 -48.95 74.38 -52.86
CA ASP A 67 -48.51 73.57 -51.73
C ASP A 67 -46.97 73.48 -51.68
N ALA A 68 -46.41 73.30 -50.49
CA ALA A 68 -44.97 73.11 -50.34
C ALA A 68 -44.54 71.74 -50.90
N THR A 69 -43.36 71.69 -51.49
CA THR A 69 -42.72 70.45 -51.95
C THR A 69 -41.33 70.32 -51.33
N LEU A 70 -40.65 69.19 -51.58
CA LEU A 70 -39.27 68.99 -51.12
C LEU A 70 -38.27 70.01 -51.68
N THR A 71 -38.62 70.72 -52.76
CA THR A 71 -37.73 71.65 -53.47
C THR A 71 -38.28 73.06 -53.62
N ALA A 72 -39.57 73.30 -53.37
CA ALA A 72 -40.21 74.60 -53.50
C ALA A 72 -41.01 74.96 -52.25
N LYS A 73 -40.92 76.23 -51.83
CA LYS A 73 -41.68 76.75 -50.68
C LYS A 73 -43.16 76.91 -51.06
N GLY A 74 -44.06 76.57 -50.13
CA GLY A 74 -45.51 76.69 -50.28
C GLY A 74 -46.22 76.52 -48.93
N PHE A 75 -47.54 76.31 -48.95
CA PHE A 75 -48.30 75.99 -47.73
C PHE A 75 -48.41 74.47 -47.53
N THR A 76 -48.45 74.02 -46.28
CA THR A 76 -48.66 72.59 -45.91
C THR A 76 -49.62 72.52 -44.75
N GLN A 77 -50.51 71.54 -44.76
CA GLN A 77 -51.40 71.25 -43.63
C GLN A 77 -50.67 70.41 -42.58
N LEU A 78 -50.99 70.64 -41.30
CA LEU A 78 -50.39 69.93 -40.19
C LEU A 78 -51.24 68.72 -39.80
N SER A 79 -50.60 67.58 -39.50
CA SER A 79 -51.25 66.38 -39.00
C SER A 79 -50.65 65.93 -37.67
N SER A 80 -51.52 65.56 -36.73
CA SER A 80 -51.13 64.97 -35.45
C SER A 80 -51.31 63.45 -35.38
N ALA A 81 -51.56 62.79 -36.51
CA ALA A 81 -51.63 61.34 -36.59
C ALA A 81 -50.24 60.70 -36.49
N THR A 82 -50.09 59.61 -35.75
CA THR A 82 -48.83 58.88 -35.54
C THR A 82 -48.58 57.76 -36.56
N ASN A 83 -49.54 57.53 -37.45
CA ASN A 83 -49.53 56.49 -38.49
C ASN A 83 -49.88 57.05 -39.87
N SER A 84 -49.72 58.37 -40.07
CA SER A 84 -50.00 59.02 -41.36
C SER A 84 -49.05 58.50 -42.44
N THR A 85 -49.60 58.08 -43.56
CA THR A 85 -48.85 57.74 -44.79
C THR A 85 -48.85 58.89 -45.80
N SER A 86 -49.46 60.02 -45.47
CA SER A 86 -49.53 61.19 -46.35
C SER A 86 -48.15 61.86 -46.48
N GLU A 87 -47.73 62.10 -47.72
CA GLU A 87 -46.54 62.88 -48.06
C GLU A 87 -46.83 64.40 -48.21
N THR A 88 -48.10 64.80 -48.11
CA THR A 88 -48.54 66.20 -48.28
C THR A 88 -48.85 66.92 -46.97
N LEU A 89 -48.80 66.20 -45.84
CA LEU A 89 -49.05 66.73 -44.50
C LEU A 89 -47.75 66.76 -43.69
N ALA A 90 -47.51 67.84 -42.96
CA ALA A 90 -46.39 67.94 -42.05
C ALA A 90 -46.77 67.43 -40.64
N ALA A 91 -45.91 66.61 -40.04
CA ALA A 91 -46.13 66.08 -38.69
C ALA A 91 -46.00 67.17 -37.63
N THR A 92 -46.90 67.18 -36.64
CA THR A 92 -46.77 68.08 -35.48
C THR A 92 -45.79 67.52 -34.44
N PRO A 93 -45.20 68.37 -33.57
CA PRO A 93 -44.40 67.90 -32.44
C PRO A 93 -45.13 66.89 -31.54
N LYS A 94 -46.46 67.00 -31.44
CA LYS A 94 -47.31 66.05 -30.72
C LYS A 94 -47.26 64.64 -31.34
N ALA A 95 -47.38 64.53 -32.66
CA ALA A 95 -47.26 63.24 -33.36
C ALA A 95 -45.88 62.62 -33.18
N VAL A 96 -44.82 63.43 -33.34
CA VAL A 96 -43.43 62.98 -33.18
C VAL A 96 -43.18 62.47 -31.76
N LYS A 97 -43.64 63.20 -30.73
CA LYS A 97 -43.49 62.77 -29.33
C LYS A 97 -44.23 61.47 -29.06
N ALA A 98 -45.48 61.33 -29.52
CA ALA A 98 -46.26 60.12 -29.32
C ALA A 98 -45.65 58.90 -30.02
N ALA A 99 -45.09 59.06 -31.22
CA ALA A 99 -44.36 57.99 -31.91
C ALA A 99 -43.07 57.59 -31.19
N TYR A 100 -42.33 58.58 -30.67
CA TYR A 100 -41.12 58.35 -29.87
C TYR A 100 -41.42 57.60 -28.57
N ASP A 101 -42.44 58.03 -27.82
CA ASP A 101 -42.84 57.39 -26.56
C ASP A 101 -43.31 55.94 -26.80
N LEU A 102 -44.02 55.68 -27.90
CA LEU A 102 -44.39 54.32 -28.30
C LEU A 102 -43.16 53.47 -28.63
N ALA A 103 -42.20 54.00 -29.38
CA ALA A 103 -40.95 53.29 -29.68
C ALA A 103 -40.13 52.99 -28.41
N ALA A 104 -40.02 53.97 -27.51
CA ALA A 104 -39.33 53.81 -26.23
C ALA A 104 -40.02 52.79 -25.32
N GLY A 105 -41.36 52.75 -25.29
CA GLY A 105 -42.13 51.76 -24.52
C GLY A 105 -42.17 50.35 -25.14
N LYS A 106 -41.84 50.22 -26.44
CA LYS A 106 -41.76 48.93 -27.14
C LYS A 106 -40.36 48.31 -27.10
N ALA A 107 -39.33 49.08 -26.76
CA ALA A 107 -38.01 48.55 -26.46
C ALA A 107 -38.03 47.93 -25.05
N PRO A 108 -37.96 46.60 -24.89
CA PRO A 108 -37.92 46.01 -23.57
C PRO A 108 -36.62 46.41 -22.88
N VAL A 109 -36.69 46.85 -21.63
CA VAL A 109 -35.50 47.01 -20.77
C VAL A 109 -34.83 45.64 -20.51
N SER A 110 -35.57 44.55 -20.71
CA SER A 110 -35.09 43.16 -20.69
C SER A 110 -35.95 42.31 -21.63
N HIS A 111 -35.30 41.54 -22.51
CA HIS A 111 -35.93 40.53 -23.35
C HIS A 111 -35.20 39.20 -23.21
N THR A 112 -35.86 38.10 -23.58
CA THR A 112 -35.27 36.75 -23.59
C THR A 112 -35.00 36.31 -25.02
N HIS A 113 -33.90 35.58 -25.23
CA HIS A 113 -33.64 34.88 -26.47
C HIS A 113 -33.88 33.38 -26.26
N PRO A 114 -34.58 32.69 -27.19
CA PRO A 114 -34.47 31.24 -27.30
C PRO A 114 -32.99 30.86 -27.42
N TRP A 115 -32.57 29.80 -26.72
CA TRP A 115 -31.17 29.35 -26.74
C TRP A 115 -30.64 29.13 -28.16
N SER A 116 -31.50 28.69 -29.09
CA SER A 116 -31.17 28.49 -30.51
C SER A 116 -30.81 29.77 -31.28
N GLN A 117 -31.20 30.95 -30.77
CA GLN A 117 -30.85 32.24 -31.38
C GLN A 117 -29.54 32.82 -30.81
N ILE A 118 -28.99 32.23 -29.76
CA ILE A 118 -27.71 32.64 -29.16
C ILE A 118 -26.58 31.97 -29.95
N THR A 119 -25.95 32.73 -30.84
CA THR A 119 -24.81 32.27 -31.63
C THR A 119 -23.52 32.89 -31.09
N GLY A 120 -22.40 32.16 -31.19
CA GLY A 120 -21.09 32.67 -30.78
C GLY A 120 -20.75 32.57 -29.29
N VAL A 121 -21.37 31.67 -28.53
CA VAL A 121 -20.93 31.39 -27.14
C VAL A 121 -19.57 30.70 -27.21
N PRO A 122 -18.48 31.31 -26.70
CA PRO A 122 -17.16 30.70 -26.75
C PRO A 122 -17.09 29.48 -25.83
N ALA A 123 -16.23 28.54 -26.18
CA ALA A 123 -15.84 27.47 -25.25
C ALA A 123 -15.14 28.09 -24.03
N ALA A 124 -15.35 27.54 -22.85
CA ALA A 124 -14.62 28.00 -21.67
C ALA A 124 -13.12 27.69 -21.80
N SER A 125 -12.29 28.54 -21.20
CA SER A 125 -10.85 28.35 -21.08
C SER A 125 -10.39 28.74 -19.67
N LEU A 126 -9.10 28.54 -19.36
CA LEU A 126 -8.53 28.97 -18.09
C LEU A 126 -8.58 30.49 -17.88
N THR A 127 -8.76 31.28 -18.94
CA THR A 127 -8.74 32.75 -18.89
C THR A 127 -10.05 33.40 -19.32
N ALA A 128 -11.01 32.64 -19.86
CA ALA A 128 -12.28 33.17 -20.33
C ALA A 128 -13.45 32.23 -20.00
N LYS A 129 -14.56 32.81 -19.50
CA LYS A 129 -15.81 32.08 -19.25
C LYS A 129 -16.46 31.67 -20.58
N GLY A 130 -17.08 30.50 -20.61
CA GLY A 130 -17.74 29.95 -21.80
C GLY A 130 -18.54 28.69 -21.49
N THR A 131 -18.97 27.96 -22.51
CA THR A 131 -19.67 26.66 -22.34
C THR A 131 -18.69 25.49 -22.30
N VAL A 132 -19.05 24.43 -21.57
CA VAL A 132 -18.25 23.20 -21.44
C VAL A 132 -19.19 21.99 -21.53
N GLN A 133 -18.77 20.95 -22.24
CA GLN A 133 -19.48 19.69 -22.27
C GLN A 133 -19.07 18.80 -21.08
N LEU A 134 -20.04 18.18 -20.42
CA LEU A 134 -19.80 17.35 -19.24
C LEU A 134 -19.44 15.91 -19.63
N SER A 135 -18.53 15.29 -18.89
CA SER A 135 -18.16 13.87 -19.02
C SER A 135 -18.24 13.16 -17.68
N SER A 136 -18.79 11.95 -17.68
CA SER A 136 -18.82 11.06 -16.50
C SER A 136 -17.75 9.95 -16.55
N ALA A 137 -16.82 10.01 -17.50
CA ALA A 137 -15.69 9.09 -17.55
C ALA A 137 -14.64 9.43 -16.48
N ILE A 138 -14.11 8.41 -15.80
CA ILE A 138 -13.07 8.57 -14.75
C ILE A 138 -11.63 8.41 -15.27
N ASN A 139 -11.49 8.09 -16.56
CA ASN A 139 -10.22 7.91 -17.26
C ASN A 139 -10.09 8.84 -18.48
N SER A 140 -10.91 9.89 -18.54
CA SER A 140 -10.86 10.87 -19.63
C SER A 140 -9.55 11.65 -19.57
N THR A 141 -8.83 11.72 -20.69
CA THR A 141 -7.66 12.59 -20.90
C THR A 141 -8.02 13.91 -21.55
N SER A 142 -9.32 14.18 -21.80
CA SER A 142 -9.77 15.42 -22.43
C SER A 142 -9.55 16.64 -21.52
N GLU A 143 -8.95 17.68 -22.08
CA GLU A 143 -8.75 18.98 -21.42
C GLU A 143 -9.92 19.95 -21.63
N ILE A 144 -10.89 19.61 -22.48
CA ILE A 144 -12.02 20.49 -22.86
C ILE A 144 -13.37 20.04 -22.29
N LEU A 145 -13.42 18.90 -21.59
CA LEU A 145 -14.63 18.38 -20.95
C LEU A 145 -14.54 18.58 -19.44
N ALA A 146 -15.63 19.00 -18.81
CA ALA A 146 -15.71 19.10 -17.36
C ALA A 146 -16.18 17.76 -16.75
N ALA A 147 -15.54 17.33 -15.67
CA ALA A 147 -15.93 16.13 -14.94
C ALA A 147 -17.25 16.35 -14.18
N THR A 148 -18.15 15.37 -14.24
CA THR A 148 -19.37 15.38 -13.41
C THR A 148 -19.07 14.97 -11.96
N PRO A 149 -19.92 15.34 -10.99
CA PRO A 149 -19.82 14.83 -9.62
C PRO A 149 -19.82 13.29 -9.55
N LYS A 150 -20.50 12.61 -10.49
CA LYS A 150 -20.49 11.15 -10.61
C LYS A 150 -19.10 10.62 -10.94
N ALA A 151 -18.38 11.24 -11.88
CA ALA A 151 -17.00 10.85 -12.19
C ALA A 151 -16.07 11.08 -11.00
N VAL A 152 -16.18 12.24 -10.36
CA VAL A 152 -15.35 12.58 -9.19
C VAL A 152 -15.60 11.58 -8.04
N LYS A 153 -16.87 11.28 -7.74
CA LYS A 153 -17.23 10.29 -6.71
C LYS A 153 -16.68 8.91 -7.04
N ALA A 154 -16.82 8.44 -8.28
CA ALA A 154 -16.32 7.14 -8.69
C ALA A 154 -14.77 7.05 -8.64
N ALA A 155 -14.07 8.11 -9.03
CA ALA A 155 -12.61 8.20 -8.89
C ALA A 155 -12.17 8.20 -7.42
N TYR A 156 -12.90 8.93 -6.57
CA TYR A 156 -12.66 8.97 -5.12
C TYR A 156 -12.89 7.62 -4.46
N ASP A 157 -14.02 6.97 -4.74
CA ASP A 157 -14.35 5.64 -4.19
C ASP A 157 -13.32 4.60 -4.64
N LEU A 158 -12.88 4.65 -5.91
CA LEU A 158 -11.81 3.80 -6.43
C LEU A 158 -10.49 4.03 -5.68
N ALA A 159 -10.10 5.28 -5.45
CA ALA A 159 -8.88 5.64 -4.72
C ALA A 159 -8.97 5.21 -3.24
N ASN A 160 -10.12 5.37 -2.59
CA ASN A 160 -10.34 4.97 -1.20
C ASN A 160 -10.30 3.44 -1.01
N GLY A 161 -10.56 2.67 -2.07
CA GLY A 161 -10.37 1.21 -2.08
C GLY A 161 -8.94 0.75 -2.36
N LYS A 162 -8.00 1.66 -2.65
CA LYS A 162 -6.58 1.35 -2.85
C LYS A 162 -5.80 1.53 -1.54
N GLN A 163 -4.70 0.79 -1.43
CA GLN A 163 -3.75 0.98 -0.34
C GLN A 163 -3.15 2.39 -0.43
N PRO A 164 -3.02 3.13 0.70
CA PRO A 164 -2.34 4.42 0.71
C PRO A 164 -0.94 4.32 0.11
N ALA A 165 -0.49 5.40 -0.53
CA ALA A 165 0.87 5.48 -1.02
C ALA A 165 1.83 5.34 0.17
N ASP A 166 2.60 4.26 0.17
CA ASP A 166 3.54 3.90 1.22
C ASP A 166 4.86 3.47 0.57
N ALA A 167 5.95 4.06 1.02
CA ALA A 167 7.26 3.88 0.41
C ALA A 167 7.81 2.46 0.64
N THR A 168 7.50 1.85 1.79
CA THR A 168 7.86 0.46 2.09
C THR A 168 7.10 -0.52 1.20
N LEU A 169 5.80 -0.33 1.00
CA LEU A 169 4.99 -1.14 0.10
C LEU A 169 5.39 -0.95 -1.37
N THR A 170 5.79 0.26 -1.76
CA THR A 170 6.36 0.53 -3.08
C THR A 170 7.68 -0.23 -3.28
N ALA A 171 8.55 -0.24 -2.26
CA ALA A 171 9.82 -0.97 -2.30
C ALA A 171 9.60 -2.49 -2.41
N LEU A 172 8.62 -3.05 -1.69
CA LEU A 172 8.24 -4.45 -1.79
C LEU A 172 7.62 -4.80 -3.15
N ALA A 173 6.74 -3.95 -3.67
CA ALA A 173 6.10 -4.14 -4.99
C ALA A 173 7.11 -4.04 -6.15
N GLY A 174 8.21 -3.31 -5.96
CA GLY A 174 9.30 -3.20 -6.93
C GLY A 174 10.26 -4.40 -6.97
N LEU A 175 10.13 -5.37 -6.05
CA LEU A 175 10.98 -6.56 -6.04
C LEU A 175 10.63 -7.49 -7.21
N ALA A 176 11.64 -7.94 -7.95
CA ALA A 176 11.45 -8.91 -9.03
C ALA A 176 10.92 -10.24 -8.47
N THR A 177 9.76 -10.68 -8.94
CA THR A 177 9.20 -11.97 -8.53
C THR A 177 10.04 -13.11 -9.09
N ALA A 178 10.50 -14.00 -8.22
CA ALA A 178 11.25 -15.19 -8.60
C ALA A 178 11.04 -16.28 -7.54
N ALA A 179 11.12 -17.54 -7.97
CA ALA A 179 11.13 -18.67 -7.05
C ALA A 179 12.35 -18.58 -6.12
N ASP A 180 12.23 -19.18 -4.93
CA ASP A 180 13.35 -19.35 -4.00
C ASP A 180 14.01 -18.03 -3.56
N ARG A 181 13.25 -16.94 -3.48
CA ARG A 181 13.71 -15.65 -2.96
C ARG A 181 13.02 -15.29 -1.64
N LEU A 182 13.77 -14.65 -0.75
CA LEU A 182 13.27 -14.07 0.50
C LEU A 182 13.44 -12.54 0.45
N PRO A 183 12.34 -11.77 0.51
CA PRO A 183 12.39 -10.32 0.73
C PRO A 183 13.00 -9.96 2.08
N TYR A 184 13.86 -8.95 2.11
CA TYR A 184 14.40 -8.37 3.34
C TYR A 184 14.66 -6.87 3.18
N PHE A 185 14.65 -6.12 4.28
CA PHE A 185 14.91 -4.68 4.26
C PHE A 185 16.41 -4.38 4.36
N THR A 186 16.89 -3.45 3.54
CA THR A 186 18.29 -2.97 3.55
C THR A 186 18.41 -1.56 4.16
N GLY A 187 17.29 -0.96 4.52
CA GLY A 187 17.16 0.37 5.13
C GLY A 187 15.69 0.79 5.16
N ALA A 188 15.39 1.98 5.67
CA ALA A 188 14.06 2.56 5.58
C ALA A 188 13.62 2.65 4.11
N ASP A 189 12.42 2.14 3.81
CA ASP A 189 11.82 2.14 2.48
C ASP A 189 12.69 1.51 1.38
N ARG A 190 13.54 0.54 1.75
CA ARG A 190 14.40 -0.20 0.82
C ARG A 190 14.30 -1.68 1.09
N ALA A 191 13.87 -2.44 0.09
CA ALA A 191 13.83 -3.89 0.13
C ALA A 191 14.76 -4.50 -0.92
N ALA A 192 15.28 -5.69 -0.63
CA ALA A 192 16.08 -6.50 -1.54
C ALA A 192 15.67 -7.96 -1.42
N LEU A 193 16.19 -8.81 -2.31
CA LEU A 193 15.92 -10.25 -2.32
C LEU A 193 17.19 -11.01 -2.02
N ALA A 194 17.13 -11.89 -1.03
CA ALA A 194 18.14 -12.90 -0.79
C ALA A 194 17.68 -14.24 -1.42
N THR A 195 18.64 -15.08 -1.82
CA THR A 195 18.32 -16.45 -2.21
C THR A 195 17.96 -17.26 -0.97
N LEU A 196 16.74 -17.78 -0.91
CA LEU A 196 16.33 -18.70 0.14
C LEU A 196 16.72 -20.12 -0.28
N THR A 197 17.84 -20.62 0.23
CA THR A 197 18.39 -21.92 -0.17
C THR A 197 17.45 -23.08 0.13
N ALA A 198 17.64 -24.22 -0.54
CA ALA A 198 16.87 -25.43 -0.27
C ALA A 198 16.94 -25.86 1.19
N ILE A 199 18.11 -25.70 1.84
CA ILE A 199 18.30 -25.97 3.28
C ILE A 199 17.46 -25.00 4.12
N GLY A 200 17.49 -23.70 3.81
CA GLY A 200 16.69 -22.69 4.52
C GLY A 200 15.19 -23.00 4.43
N ARG A 201 14.70 -23.33 3.23
CA ARG A 201 13.31 -23.77 3.03
C ARG A 201 13.00 -25.04 3.82
N ALA A 202 13.90 -26.01 3.80
CA ALA A 202 13.71 -27.27 4.52
C ALA A 202 13.59 -27.06 6.03
N ILE A 203 14.37 -26.15 6.62
CA ILE A 203 14.31 -25.84 8.06
C ILE A 203 13.01 -25.10 8.40
N ILE A 204 12.67 -24.04 7.66
CA ILE A 204 11.47 -23.21 7.93
C ILE A 204 10.18 -24.03 7.73
N ALA A 205 10.21 -25.04 6.85
CA ALA A 205 9.07 -25.94 6.63
C ALA A 205 8.86 -26.99 7.73
N LYS A 206 9.73 -27.09 8.74
CA LYS A 206 9.55 -28.06 9.83
C LYS A 206 8.47 -27.61 10.81
N GLY A 207 7.55 -28.52 11.13
CA GLY A 207 6.41 -28.25 12.02
C GLY A 207 6.72 -28.34 13.52
N SER A 208 7.93 -28.79 13.90
CA SER A 208 8.32 -28.92 15.30
C SER A 208 9.82 -28.75 15.51
N ILE A 209 10.21 -28.38 16.74
CA ILE A 209 11.62 -28.34 17.16
C ILE A 209 12.28 -29.71 16.97
N LYS A 210 11.55 -30.81 17.27
CA LYS A 210 12.05 -32.18 17.09
C LYS A 210 12.45 -32.45 15.64
N ASP A 211 11.66 -32.02 14.67
CA ASP A 211 11.95 -32.25 13.25
C ASP A 211 13.10 -31.38 12.74
N VAL A 212 13.27 -30.17 13.27
CA VAL A 212 14.45 -29.33 13.02
C VAL A 212 15.70 -30.01 13.55
N LEU A 213 15.67 -30.47 14.81
CA LEU A 213 16.80 -31.17 15.43
C LEU A 213 17.15 -32.44 14.65
N ASN A 214 16.15 -33.25 14.27
CA ASN A 214 16.37 -34.43 13.44
C ASN A 214 17.00 -34.08 12.08
N TYR A 215 16.52 -33.03 11.41
CA TYR A 215 17.08 -32.57 10.14
C TYR A 215 18.54 -32.12 10.25
N LEU A 216 18.90 -31.51 11.37
CA LEU A 216 20.26 -31.11 11.69
C LEU A 216 21.14 -32.25 12.24
N GLY A 217 20.59 -33.46 12.41
CA GLY A 217 21.30 -34.60 13.02
C GLY A 217 21.47 -34.50 14.55
N LEU A 218 20.75 -33.59 15.20
CA LEU A 218 20.78 -33.33 16.64
C LEU A 218 19.61 -33.98 17.41
N GLY A 219 18.94 -34.95 16.78
CA GLY A 219 17.81 -35.67 17.37
C GLY A 219 18.19 -36.76 18.37
N GLU A 220 17.39 -37.83 18.43
CA GLU A 220 17.60 -38.98 19.32
C GLU A 220 18.96 -39.71 19.09
N GLY A 221 19.65 -39.42 17.97
CA GLY A 221 20.99 -39.90 17.61
C GLY A 221 22.14 -38.89 17.81
N SER A 222 22.03 -37.95 18.77
CA SER A 222 23.16 -37.10 19.18
C SER A 222 24.43 -37.93 19.47
N ALA A 223 25.61 -37.29 19.35
CA ALA A 223 26.93 -37.92 19.47
C ALA A 223 27.12 -38.85 20.70
N LEU A 224 26.31 -38.67 21.75
CA LEU A 224 26.24 -39.58 22.89
C LEU A 224 24.80 -40.09 23.06
N PRO A 225 24.47 -41.34 22.67
CA PRO A 225 23.15 -41.93 22.86
C PRO A 225 22.67 -41.89 24.33
N VAL A 226 21.36 -41.80 24.53
CA VAL A 226 20.73 -41.91 25.85
C VAL A 226 21.13 -43.24 26.50
N GLY A 227 21.50 -43.22 27.78
CA GLY A 227 21.86 -44.42 28.53
C GLY A 227 23.33 -44.86 28.45
N VAL A 228 24.20 -44.16 27.71
CA VAL A 228 25.65 -44.44 27.74
C VAL A 228 26.27 -43.84 29.01
N PRO A 229 26.96 -44.64 29.87
CA PRO A 229 27.69 -44.10 31.02
C PRO A 229 28.91 -43.29 30.58
N VAL A 230 29.01 -42.04 31.03
CA VAL A 230 30.09 -41.11 30.73
C VAL A 230 30.77 -40.67 32.04
N PRO A 231 32.11 -40.69 32.13
CA PRO A 231 32.83 -40.13 33.27
C PRO A 231 32.62 -38.61 33.39
N TRP A 232 32.32 -38.13 34.59
CA TRP A 232 31.99 -36.74 34.88
C TRP A 232 32.75 -36.22 36.10
N PRO A 233 33.38 -35.02 36.03
CA PRO A 233 34.33 -34.58 37.05
C PRO A 233 33.71 -34.02 38.32
N THR A 234 32.40 -33.73 38.36
CA THR A 234 31.75 -33.14 39.54
C THR A 234 30.73 -34.09 40.18
N ALA A 235 30.43 -33.87 41.46
CA ALA A 235 29.44 -34.67 42.18
C ALA A 235 28.02 -34.49 41.63
N THR A 236 27.71 -33.30 41.08
CA THR A 236 26.38 -32.95 40.56
C THR A 236 26.36 -33.08 39.03
N PRO A 237 25.56 -33.99 38.46
CA PRO A 237 25.35 -34.06 37.03
C PRO A 237 24.72 -32.77 36.48
N PRO A 238 25.00 -32.39 35.22
CA PRO A 238 24.29 -31.30 34.57
C PRO A 238 22.81 -31.64 34.37
N ALA A 239 21.98 -30.62 34.14
CA ALA A 239 20.56 -30.82 33.88
C ALA A 239 20.33 -31.77 32.68
N GLY A 240 19.37 -32.69 32.82
CA GLY A 240 19.09 -33.73 31.81
C GLY A 240 19.98 -34.98 31.90
N TRP A 241 20.85 -35.08 32.93
CA TRP A 241 21.70 -36.25 33.18
C TRP A 241 21.42 -36.87 34.56
N LEU A 242 21.67 -38.16 34.70
CA LEU A 242 21.46 -38.91 35.93
C LEU A 242 22.72 -39.63 36.40
N GLN A 243 22.90 -39.59 37.72
CA GLN A 243 23.68 -40.49 38.57
C GLN A 243 23.62 -41.98 38.24
N CYS A 244 24.70 -42.68 37.89
CA CYS A 244 24.76 -44.15 37.96
C CYS A 244 25.05 -44.62 39.40
N ASP A 245 24.11 -44.40 40.31
CA ASP A 245 24.19 -44.74 41.75
C ASP A 245 23.17 -45.80 42.18
N GLY A 246 22.70 -46.62 41.22
CA GLY A 246 21.68 -47.63 41.50
C GLY A 246 20.25 -47.10 41.57
N ARG A 247 20.01 -45.79 41.37
CA ARG A 247 18.67 -45.19 41.48
C ARG A 247 17.66 -45.80 40.50
N ALA A 248 16.39 -45.79 40.92
CA ALA A 248 15.26 -46.05 40.03
C ALA A 248 14.86 -44.79 39.25
N PHE A 249 14.20 -44.98 38.12
CA PHE A 249 13.61 -43.91 37.32
C PHE A 249 12.28 -44.39 36.71
N THR A 250 11.48 -43.48 36.13
CA THR A 250 10.18 -43.84 35.55
C THR A 250 10.21 -43.78 34.02
N LYS A 251 9.45 -44.67 33.38
CA LYS A 251 9.34 -44.71 31.90
C LYS A 251 8.62 -43.48 31.36
N GLU A 252 7.71 -42.92 32.15
CA GLU A 252 6.94 -41.72 31.83
C GLU A 252 7.86 -40.51 31.73
N GLN A 253 8.85 -40.41 32.64
CA GLN A 253 9.79 -39.30 32.66
C GLN A 253 10.94 -39.50 31.65
N TYR A 254 11.44 -40.73 31.48
CA TYR A 254 12.57 -41.03 30.61
C TYR A 254 12.32 -42.26 29.71
N PRO A 255 11.45 -42.13 28.69
CA PRO A 255 10.99 -43.27 27.88
C PRO A 255 12.11 -43.87 27.02
N VAL A 256 13.07 -43.05 26.56
CA VAL A 256 14.22 -43.53 25.78
C VAL A 256 15.21 -44.27 26.69
N LEU A 257 15.47 -43.75 27.90
CA LEU A 257 16.32 -44.40 28.88
C LEU A 257 15.75 -45.76 29.33
N ALA A 258 14.43 -45.86 29.45
CA ALA A 258 13.73 -47.11 29.78
C ALA A 258 13.90 -48.20 28.71
N ARG A 259 14.18 -47.85 27.45
CA ARG A 259 14.50 -48.83 26.40
C ARG A 259 15.90 -49.42 26.58
N VAL A 260 16.84 -48.62 27.10
CA VAL A 260 18.25 -49.00 27.33
C VAL A 260 18.43 -49.72 28.66
N TYR A 261 17.70 -49.30 29.70
CA TYR A 261 17.65 -49.95 31.01
C TYR A 261 16.22 -50.43 31.33
N PRO A 262 15.80 -51.62 30.83
CA PRO A 262 14.42 -52.10 30.97
C PRO A 262 13.96 -52.38 32.41
N THR A 263 14.91 -52.55 33.34
CA THR A 263 14.64 -52.73 34.77
C THR A 263 14.22 -51.44 35.47
N LEU A 264 14.24 -50.31 34.76
CA LEU A 264 13.95 -48.97 35.29
C LEU A 264 14.88 -48.56 36.45
N ARG A 265 16.08 -49.15 36.48
CA ARG A 265 17.14 -48.83 37.43
C ARG A 265 18.46 -48.65 36.70
N LEU A 266 19.21 -47.64 37.11
CA LEU A 266 20.58 -47.46 36.65
C LEU A 266 21.51 -48.43 37.39
N PRO A 267 22.63 -48.84 36.79
CA PRO A 267 23.67 -49.55 37.53
C PRO A 267 24.23 -48.64 38.63
N ASP A 268 24.66 -49.24 39.74
CA ASP A 268 25.50 -48.54 40.71
C ASP A 268 26.95 -48.73 40.29
N LEU A 269 27.56 -47.68 39.75
CA LEU A 269 28.93 -47.70 39.22
C LEU A 269 29.92 -47.00 40.15
N ARG A 270 29.49 -46.64 41.38
CA ARG A 270 30.35 -45.97 42.34
C ARG A 270 31.42 -46.93 42.84
N GLY A 271 32.67 -46.66 42.49
CA GLY A 271 33.81 -47.51 42.86
C GLY A 271 34.03 -48.71 41.92
N GLU A 272 33.23 -48.84 40.86
CA GLU A 272 33.32 -49.93 39.89
C GLU A 272 34.19 -49.56 38.69
N PHE A 273 34.85 -50.56 38.10
CA PHE A 273 35.49 -50.44 36.79
C PHE A 273 34.60 -51.03 35.70
N ILE A 274 34.31 -50.23 34.67
CA ILE A 274 33.59 -50.72 33.50
C ILE A 274 34.56 -51.56 32.65
N ARG A 275 34.12 -52.76 32.24
CA ARG A 275 34.84 -53.61 31.31
C ARG A 275 33.98 -54.03 30.12
N GLY A 276 34.63 -54.30 29.00
CA GLY A 276 33.95 -54.80 27.80
C GLY A 276 33.28 -56.15 28.06
N TRP A 277 32.10 -56.33 27.49
CA TRP A 277 31.41 -57.62 27.47
C TRP A 277 32.08 -58.55 26.45
N ASP A 278 32.22 -59.84 26.80
CA ASP A 278 32.96 -60.81 25.98
C ASP A 278 32.33 -61.05 24.61
N ASP A 279 31.00 -61.05 24.54
CA ASP A 279 30.21 -61.25 23.32
C ASP A 279 30.71 -62.41 22.43
N GLY A 280 31.12 -63.52 23.07
CA GLY A 280 31.58 -64.73 22.37
C GLY A 280 33.05 -64.72 21.94
N ARG A 281 33.86 -63.73 22.34
CA ARG A 281 35.31 -63.69 22.12
C ARG A 281 36.08 -64.76 22.90
N LYS A 282 35.47 -65.37 23.92
CA LYS A 282 36.03 -66.47 24.74
C LYS A 282 37.22 -66.05 25.64
N VAL A 283 37.31 -64.78 25.99
CA VAL A 283 38.30 -64.26 26.96
C VAL A 283 37.67 -64.16 28.36
N ASP A 284 36.37 -63.88 28.43
CA ASP A 284 35.64 -63.63 29.67
C ASP A 284 34.24 -64.27 29.60
N THR A 285 34.23 -65.58 29.35
CA THR A 285 33.02 -66.37 29.09
C THR A 285 32.11 -66.48 30.31
N GLY A 286 30.80 -66.58 30.07
CA GLY A 286 29.78 -66.80 31.10
C GLY A 286 29.24 -65.51 31.76
N ARG A 287 29.85 -64.34 31.50
CA ARG A 287 29.35 -63.06 32.03
C ARG A 287 28.26 -62.43 31.16
N LYS A 288 27.30 -61.79 31.81
CA LYS A 288 26.17 -61.10 31.17
C LYS A 288 26.39 -59.59 31.20
N LEU A 289 25.74 -58.85 30.29
CA LEU A 289 25.71 -57.38 30.38
C LEU A 289 25.17 -56.95 31.76
N LEU A 290 25.80 -55.93 32.35
CA LEU A 290 25.48 -55.38 33.68
C LEU A 290 25.66 -56.35 34.87
N SER A 291 26.29 -57.52 34.70
CA SER A 291 26.63 -58.37 35.84
C SER A 291 27.84 -57.83 36.61
N ALA A 292 27.74 -57.80 37.94
CA ALA A 292 28.87 -57.48 38.82
C ALA A 292 29.93 -58.60 38.79
N GLN A 293 31.17 -58.24 39.09
CA GLN A 293 32.26 -59.18 39.28
C GLN A 293 33.04 -58.78 40.53
N GLY A 294 33.32 -59.76 41.40
CA GLY A 294 34.21 -59.55 42.53
C GLY A 294 35.64 -59.22 42.10
N ALA A 295 36.43 -58.66 43.02
CA ALA A 295 37.84 -58.40 42.77
C ALA A 295 38.59 -59.71 42.46
N THR A 296 39.54 -59.65 41.54
CA THR A 296 40.48 -60.76 41.34
C THR A 296 41.51 -60.74 42.47
N LEU A 297 41.63 -61.85 43.20
CA LEU A 297 42.60 -62.02 44.27
C LEU A 297 43.91 -62.58 43.70
N LEU A 298 45.01 -61.86 43.92
CA LEU A 298 46.36 -62.38 43.69
C LEU A 298 46.88 -62.96 45.00
N ARG A 299 47.16 -64.27 45.02
CA ARG A 299 47.82 -64.93 46.15
C ARG A 299 49.33 -64.68 46.06
N THR A 300 49.90 -64.13 47.14
CA THR A 300 51.34 -63.87 47.26
C THR A 300 51.80 -64.41 48.62
N ALA A 301 52.41 -65.60 48.61
CA ALA A 301 53.07 -66.30 49.72
C ALA A 301 52.22 -66.98 50.81
N MET A 302 52.71 -68.16 51.19
CA MET A 302 52.67 -68.89 52.46
C MET A 302 52.00 -68.19 53.67
N LEU A 303 50.84 -68.71 54.11
CA LEU A 303 50.08 -68.25 55.28
C LEU A 303 49.95 -69.36 56.35
N ASP A 304 50.06 -68.98 57.62
CA ASP A 304 49.86 -69.83 58.80
C ASP A 304 48.37 -70.19 58.97
N TYR A 305 48.05 -71.50 59.01
CA TYR A 305 46.69 -71.99 59.19
C TYR A 305 46.59 -72.77 60.50
N TYR A 306 45.83 -72.21 61.45
CA TYR A 306 45.26 -72.85 62.65
C TYR A 306 46.12 -73.02 63.93
N ASN A 307 45.86 -72.13 64.91
CA ASN A 307 45.61 -72.39 66.35
C ASN A 307 46.49 -73.38 67.15
N GLN A 308 47.78 -73.50 66.84
CA GLN A 308 48.78 -74.15 67.71
C GLN A 308 49.98 -73.21 67.88
N ASP A 309 49.76 -72.04 68.47
CA ASP A 309 50.86 -71.15 68.87
C ASP A 309 51.42 -71.62 70.22
N THR A 310 52.16 -72.73 70.17
CA THR A 310 52.84 -73.31 71.33
C THR A 310 54.31 -73.44 71.03
N THR A 311 55.06 -72.33 71.00
CA THR A 311 56.54 -72.13 71.13
C THR A 311 57.54 -73.17 70.54
N GLY A 312 57.10 -74.11 69.70
CA GLY A 312 57.89 -75.22 69.16
C GLY A 312 58.16 -75.07 67.66
N THR A 313 59.29 -75.62 67.22
CA THR A 313 60.01 -75.35 65.96
C THR A 313 59.30 -75.74 64.64
N SER A 314 58.02 -76.13 64.66
CA SER A 314 57.32 -76.67 63.48
C SER A 314 55.88 -76.14 63.36
N GLY A 315 55.70 -75.06 62.60
CA GLY A 315 54.39 -74.62 62.10
C GLY A 315 54.13 -75.14 60.69
N ILE A 316 52.86 -75.33 60.31
CA ILE A 316 52.48 -75.66 58.94
C ILE A 316 52.12 -74.36 58.23
N VAL A 317 52.74 -74.12 57.07
CA VAL A 317 52.51 -72.93 56.27
C VAL A 317 51.88 -73.35 54.94
N GLY A 318 50.60 -73.00 54.78
CA GLY A 318 49.77 -73.37 53.64
C GLY A 318 49.59 -72.24 52.65
N MET A 319 49.31 -72.58 51.39
CA MET A 319 48.63 -71.65 50.48
C MET A 319 47.13 -71.90 50.61
N GLY A 320 46.45 -71.04 51.38
CA GLY A 320 45.01 -71.16 51.59
C GLY A 320 44.24 -70.94 50.29
N PHE A 321 43.49 -71.95 49.86
CA PHE A 321 42.47 -71.82 48.83
C PHE A 321 41.17 -71.36 49.47
N ASN A 322 40.97 -70.05 49.58
CA ASN A 322 39.61 -69.53 49.62
C ASN A 322 39.15 -69.25 48.19
N ASN A 323 38.14 -70.00 47.75
CA ASN A 323 37.21 -69.53 46.73
C ASN A 323 36.03 -68.93 47.49
N GLU A 324 35.50 -67.80 47.01
CA GLU A 324 34.21 -67.32 47.53
C GLU A 324 33.02 -68.15 47.01
N ASP A 325 33.22 -69.16 46.12
CA ASP A 325 32.14 -70.11 45.77
C ASP A 325 32.55 -71.45 45.07
N SER A 326 33.06 -72.44 45.82
CA SER A 326 33.28 -73.88 45.45
C SER A 326 34.67 -74.32 44.92
N ILE A 327 35.07 -75.54 45.31
CA ILE A 327 36.41 -76.16 45.20
C ILE A 327 36.46 -77.14 44.03
N THR A 328 37.54 -77.11 43.23
CA THR A 328 37.93 -78.22 42.33
C THR A 328 39.27 -78.78 42.80
N ASP A 329 39.31 -80.08 43.09
CA ASP A 329 40.48 -80.80 43.60
C ASP A 329 41.38 -81.20 42.43
N LEU A 330 42.46 -80.45 42.19
CA LEU A 330 43.51 -80.83 41.24
C LEU A 330 44.79 -81.15 42.02
N ARG A 331 45.01 -82.45 42.23
CA ARG A 331 46.23 -82.99 42.85
C ARG A 331 47.24 -83.33 41.76
N GLU A 332 48.31 -82.55 41.64
CA GLU A 332 49.54 -83.02 40.99
C GLU A 332 50.59 -83.35 42.05
N GLY A 333 50.93 -84.64 42.14
CA GLY A 333 51.80 -85.27 43.16
C GLY A 333 53.30 -84.98 43.01
N SER A 334 53.68 -83.78 42.57
CA SER A 334 55.06 -83.43 42.23
C SER A 334 55.73 -82.49 43.24
N PHE A 335 55.04 -82.08 44.29
CA PHE A 335 55.57 -81.09 45.22
C PHE A 335 56.67 -81.71 46.11
N LYS A 336 57.90 -81.20 45.97
CA LYS A 336 59.05 -81.55 46.80
C LYS A 336 59.29 -80.47 47.85
N MET A 337 59.68 -80.88 49.05
CA MET A 337 60.14 -79.97 50.10
C MET A 337 61.47 -79.30 49.70
N PRO A 338 61.85 -78.17 50.30
CA PRO A 338 63.10 -77.46 49.99
C PRO A 338 64.39 -78.31 50.19
N ASP A 339 64.30 -79.38 50.97
CA ASP A 339 65.38 -80.37 51.16
C ASP A 339 65.40 -81.49 50.10
N GLY A 340 64.52 -81.42 49.10
CA GLY A 340 64.42 -82.38 47.99
C GLY A 340 63.57 -83.62 48.26
N THR A 341 63.06 -83.77 49.49
CA THR A 341 62.18 -84.89 49.86
C THR A 341 60.78 -84.70 49.29
N THR A 342 60.12 -85.79 48.90
CA THR A 342 58.69 -85.78 48.56
C THR A 342 57.89 -85.78 49.85
N PHE A 343 56.75 -85.08 49.89
CA PHE A 343 55.81 -85.17 51.02
C PHE A 343 55.54 -86.63 51.35
N SER A 344 56.05 -87.10 52.48
CA SER A 344 55.88 -88.48 52.92
C SER A 344 54.50 -88.67 53.54
N ASP A 345 53.70 -89.53 52.94
CA ASP A 345 52.44 -90.08 53.46
C ASP A 345 52.71 -90.87 54.77
N PRO A 346 51.90 -90.80 55.85
CA PRO A 346 50.57 -90.23 55.96
C PRO A 346 50.49 -89.07 56.95
N VAL A 347 50.56 -87.85 56.42
CA VAL A 347 50.04 -86.67 57.10
C VAL A 347 48.69 -86.38 56.48
N MET A 348 47.65 -86.34 57.34
CA MET A 348 46.26 -86.04 57.01
C MET A 348 46.17 -85.06 55.85
N ALA A 349 45.63 -85.51 54.71
CA ALA A 349 45.35 -84.66 53.56
C ALA A 349 44.30 -83.62 53.96
N MET A 350 44.75 -82.51 54.52
CA MET A 350 43.95 -81.30 54.65
C MET A 350 43.85 -80.68 53.26
N SER A 351 42.70 -80.10 52.94
CA SER A 351 42.32 -79.60 51.61
C SER A 351 43.22 -78.49 51.02
N ASP A 352 44.33 -78.15 51.67
CA ASP A 352 45.22 -77.06 51.34
C ASP A 352 46.67 -77.56 51.14
N ASN A 353 47.30 -77.13 50.05
CA ASN A 353 48.71 -77.39 49.77
C ASN A 353 49.58 -76.60 50.76
N GLY A 354 50.20 -77.25 51.74
CA GLY A 354 51.09 -76.58 52.70
C GLY A 354 52.38 -77.32 53.00
N MET A 355 53.47 -76.58 53.25
CA MET A 355 54.79 -77.08 53.68
C MET A 355 55.08 -76.67 55.14
N GLN A 356 55.88 -77.45 55.87
CA GLN A 356 56.34 -77.05 57.21
C GLN A 356 57.41 -75.95 57.15
N ALA A 357 57.32 -74.93 58.00
CA ALA A 357 58.36 -73.90 58.17
C ALA A 357 58.36 -73.30 59.60
N THR A 358 59.49 -72.74 60.01
CA THR A 358 59.68 -72.08 61.32
C THR A 358 59.38 -70.58 61.20
N ILE A 359 58.44 -70.05 61.99
CA ILE A 359 58.03 -68.62 61.94
C ILE A 359 58.27 -67.94 63.29
N LEU A 360 58.83 -66.73 63.25
CA LEU A 360 59.00 -65.83 64.40
C LEU A 360 57.89 -64.76 64.42
N THR A 361 56.88 -64.98 65.26
CA THR A 361 55.89 -64.03 65.83
C THR A 361 55.09 -63.04 64.95
N SER A 362 53.77 -63.25 65.03
CA SER A 362 52.64 -62.31 65.21
C SER A 362 52.13 -61.42 64.06
N ILE A 363 51.09 -61.88 63.35
CA ILE A 363 49.92 -61.06 62.95
C ILE A 363 48.65 -61.94 62.96
N ARG A 364 47.84 -61.84 64.03
CA ARG A 364 46.51 -62.49 64.10
C ARG A 364 45.44 -61.63 63.41
N SER A 365 44.78 -62.16 62.38
CA SER A 365 43.49 -61.67 61.91
C SER A 365 42.80 -62.77 61.09
N GLY A 366 41.61 -63.20 61.52
CA GLY A 366 40.90 -64.39 61.03
C GLY A 366 40.30 -64.32 59.62
N TYR A 367 40.97 -63.65 58.69
CA TYR A 367 40.61 -63.60 57.27
C TYR A 367 41.86 -63.85 56.42
N ALA A 368 41.72 -64.64 55.35
CA ALA A 368 42.79 -64.86 54.38
C ALA A 368 43.36 -63.51 53.89
N LYS A 369 44.66 -63.29 54.10
CA LYS A 369 45.35 -62.06 53.70
C LYS A 369 45.74 -62.15 52.22
N GLY A 370 44.83 -61.76 51.32
CA GLY A 370 45.18 -61.53 49.91
C GLY A 370 45.79 -60.14 49.68
N ILE A 371 46.65 -59.97 48.68
CA ILE A 371 46.98 -58.62 48.19
C ILE A 371 45.90 -58.22 47.18
N THR A 372 45.01 -57.31 47.58
CA THR A 372 44.15 -56.62 46.63
C THR A 372 44.98 -55.56 45.91
N VAL A 373 45.38 -55.84 44.67
CA VAL A 373 45.94 -54.80 43.81
C VAL A 373 44.79 -54.00 43.22
N ARG A 374 44.80 -52.68 43.45
CA ARG A 374 43.97 -51.75 42.68
C ARG A 374 44.90 -50.97 41.76
N PRO A 375 44.65 -50.93 40.44
CA PRO A 375 45.32 -49.98 39.58
C PRO A 375 45.16 -48.57 40.16
N ARG A 376 46.17 -47.70 40.03
CA ARG A 376 46.00 -46.28 40.36
C ARG A 376 44.88 -45.72 39.49
N SER A 377 43.82 -45.19 40.09
CA SER A 377 42.66 -44.63 39.39
C SER A 377 42.30 -43.25 39.93
N ILE A 378 41.62 -42.46 39.09
CA ILE A 378 40.97 -41.20 39.47
C ILE A 378 39.48 -41.47 39.50
N ALA A 379 38.81 -41.10 40.60
CA ALA A 379 37.37 -41.28 40.73
C ALA A 379 36.64 -40.14 39.99
N LEU A 380 35.82 -40.52 39.01
CA LEU A 380 34.86 -39.66 38.34
C LEU A 380 33.46 -40.21 38.61
N ASN A 381 32.45 -39.34 38.58
CA ASN A 381 31.07 -39.79 38.60
C ASN A 381 30.76 -40.48 37.25
N TYR A 382 29.91 -41.50 37.24
CA TYR A 382 29.35 -42.02 36.00
C TYR A 382 27.94 -41.48 35.83
N ILE A 383 27.71 -40.74 34.75
CA ILE A 383 26.41 -40.17 34.43
C ILE A 383 25.87 -40.69 33.11
N VAL A 384 24.55 -40.80 33.00
CA VAL A 384 23.86 -41.11 31.73
C VAL A 384 22.99 -39.95 31.31
N ARG A 385 22.94 -39.70 30.00
CA ARG A 385 21.98 -38.75 29.44
C ARG A 385 20.58 -39.34 29.61
N ALA A 386 19.64 -38.56 30.14
CA ALA A 386 18.28 -39.03 30.43
C ALA A 386 17.23 -38.51 29.44
N VAL A 387 17.53 -37.44 28.71
CA VAL A 387 16.64 -36.77 27.74
C VAL A 387 17.22 -36.70 26.34
#